data_AF-A0A396Q110-F1
#
_entry.id   AF-A0A396Q110-F1
#
_cell.length_a   1.000
_cell.length_b   1.000
_cell.length_c   1.000
_cell.angle_alpha   90.00
_cell.angle_beta   90.00
_cell.angle_gamma   90.00
#
_symmetry.space_group_name_H-M   'P 1'
#
loop_
_entity.id
_entity.type
_entity.pdbx_description
1 polymer ?
#
loop_
_entity_poly.entity_id
_entity_poly.type
_entity_poly.pdbx_seq_one_letter_code
_entity_poly.pdbx_strand_id
1 'polypeptide(L)'
;MLRNGEVNTTYNDDAIYTPDVVVFKDDHRMQMLPESQRMSLDVITIAAPNLRPNPNNKWNPEPSKAIAVKPMELLAIHKKRAKRLFSIAKENGAEVLILGAFGCGAFQNPPEVVARAYKEVLAEFEYDFDTVEFAVYCPKRDQTVNPSGNNYAVFKRLLGNRK
;
A
#
# COMPACT_ATOMS: atom_id res chain seq x y z
N MET A 1 -10.08 -7.38 -14.96
CA MET A 1 -9.74 -7.11 -16.38
C MET A 1 -10.26 -5.73 -16.73
N LEU A 2 -9.39 -4.87 -17.29
CA LEU A 2 -9.74 -3.51 -17.72
C LEU A 2 -10.92 -3.56 -18.70
N ARG A 3 -12.09 -3.11 -18.25
CA ARG A 3 -13.35 -3.26 -19.00
C ARG A 3 -13.36 -2.52 -20.34
N ASN A 4 -12.44 -1.57 -20.55
CA ASN A 4 -12.44 -0.67 -21.72
C ASN A 4 -11.10 -0.63 -22.49
N GLY A 5 -10.12 -1.49 -22.18
CA GLY A 5 -8.83 -1.54 -22.90
C GLY A 5 -7.88 -0.33 -22.70
N GLU A 6 -8.35 0.77 -22.11
CA GLU A 6 -7.50 1.92 -21.77
C GLU A 6 -6.74 1.70 -20.45
N VAL A 7 -5.41 1.79 -20.51
CA VAL A 7 -4.53 1.82 -19.35
C VAL A 7 -4.04 3.26 -19.18
N ASN A 8 -4.32 3.87 -18.04
CA ASN A 8 -3.67 5.12 -17.63
C ASN A 8 -2.89 4.90 -16.33
N THR A 9 -2.14 5.91 -15.88
CA THR A 9 -1.28 5.78 -14.71
C THR A 9 -2.03 5.79 -13.38
N THR A 10 -3.33 6.11 -13.32
CA THR A 10 -4.08 5.80 -12.10
C THR A 10 -4.26 4.32 -11.93
N TYR A 11 -4.27 3.53 -13.01
CA TYR A 11 -4.76 2.15 -13.06
C TYR A 11 -6.23 2.06 -12.63
N ASN A 12 -6.75 0.86 -12.39
CA ASN A 12 -8.12 0.62 -11.94
C ASN A 12 -8.16 0.08 -10.50
N ASP A 13 -9.32 -0.39 -10.06
CA ASP A 13 -9.55 -0.92 -8.71
C ASP A 13 -9.54 -2.45 -8.66
N ASP A 14 -8.99 -3.09 -9.69
CA ASP A 14 -8.83 -4.54 -9.70
C ASP A 14 -7.84 -4.94 -8.58
N ALA A 15 -8.15 -6.03 -7.90
CA ALA A 15 -7.34 -6.61 -6.85
C ALA A 15 -7.27 -8.13 -7.03
N ILE A 16 -6.14 -8.71 -6.67
CA ILE A 16 -5.92 -10.15 -6.66
C ILE A 16 -5.71 -10.58 -5.21
N TYR A 17 -6.53 -11.50 -4.71
CA TYR A 17 -6.33 -12.16 -3.43
C TYR A 17 -5.63 -13.50 -3.69
N THR A 18 -4.52 -13.73 -2.99
CA THR A 18 -3.70 -14.94 -3.12
C THR A 18 -3.54 -15.55 -1.74
N PRO A 19 -4.24 -16.66 -1.42
CA PRO A 19 -4.11 -17.31 -0.13
C PRO A 19 -2.82 -18.12 -0.02
N ASP A 20 -2.42 -18.46 1.21
CA ASP A 20 -1.38 -19.44 1.53
C ASP A 20 0.01 -19.15 0.92
N VAL A 21 0.38 -17.87 0.78
CA VAL A 21 1.70 -17.46 0.30
C VAL A 21 2.75 -17.75 1.37
N VAL A 22 3.75 -18.56 1.03
CA VAL A 22 4.84 -18.91 1.94
C VAL A 22 5.95 -17.86 1.89
N VAL A 23 6.27 -17.27 3.04
CA VAL A 23 7.47 -16.47 3.25
C VAL A 23 8.61 -17.39 3.67
N PHE A 24 9.62 -17.51 2.81
CA PHE A 24 10.71 -18.47 2.97
C PHE A 24 12.10 -17.83 3.07
N LYS A 25 12.18 -16.49 3.09
CA LYS A 25 13.43 -15.74 3.26
C LYS A 25 13.32 -14.67 4.34
N ASP A 26 14.43 -14.41 5.03
CA ASP A 26 14.54 -13.27 5.93
C ASP A 26 14.60 -11.93 5.16
N ASP A 27 14.44 -10.82 5.88
CA ASP A 27 14.49 -9.45 5.36
C ASP A 27 15.87 -8.79 5.51
N HIS A 28 16.85 -9.50 6.11
CA HIS A 28 18.12 -8.93 6.52
C HIS A 28 19.25 -9.22 5.54
N ARG A 29 19.39 -10.49 5.15
CA ARG A 29 20.36 -10.99 4.16
C ARG A 29 19.67 -11.77 3.04
N MET A 30 18.34 -11.85 3.03
CA MET A 30 17.52 -12.60 2.07
C MET A 30 17.87 -14.10 2.07
N GLN A 31 18.27 -14.65 3.22
CA GLN A 31 18.65 -16.06 3.35
C GLN A 31 17.40 -16.93 3.54
N MET A 32 17.50 -18.19 3.10
CA MET A 32 16.42 -19.16 3.30
C MET A 32 16.16 -19.38 4.79
N LEU A 33 14.90 -19.25 5.19
CA LEU A 33 14.48 -19.60 6.54
C LEU A 33 14.44 -21.13 6.72
N PRO A 34 14.83 -21.65 7.90
CA PRO A 34 14.51 -23.02 8.31
C PRO A 34 13.01 -23.28 8.15
N GLU A 35 12.61 -24.51 7.83
CA GLU A 35 11.20 -24.82 7.58
C GLU A 35 10.29 -24.47 8.76
N SER A 36 10.79 -24.65 9.99
CA SER A 36 10.10 -24.30 11.24
C SER A 36 9.90 -22.80 11.46
N GLN A 37 10.56 -21.94 10.68
CA GLN A 37 10.46 -20.48 10.74
C GLN A 37 9.75 -19.89 9.52
N ARG A 38 9.37 -20.71 8.53
CA ARG A 38 8.57 -20.26 7.40
C ARG A 38 7.16 -19.97 7.89
N MET A 39 6.54 -18.96 7.31
CA MET A 39 5.19 -18.54 7.64
C MET A 39 4.35 -18.47 6.38
N SER A 40 3.08 -18.85 6.49
CA SER A 40 2.08 -18.64 5.46
C SER A 40 1.26 -17.39 5.79
N LEU A 41 0.94 -16.62 4.77
CA LEU A 41 0.05 -15.46 4.87
C LEU A 41 -0.73 -15.30 3.58
N ASP A 42 -1.83 -14.57 3.64
CA ASP A 42 -2.57 -14.18 2.46
C ASP A 42 -2.08 -12.83 1.93
N VAL A 43 -2.06 -12.67 0.60
CA VAL A 43 -1.63 -11.44 -0.05
C VAL A 43 -2.77 -10.85 -0.88
N ILE A 44 -3.08 -9.57 -0.61
CA ILE A 44 -3.93 -8.77 -1.50
C ILE A 44 -3.02 -7.86 -2.34
N THR A 45 -3.06 -8.06 -3.66
CA THR A 45 -2.30 -7.24 -4.63
C THR A 45 -3.21 -6.23 -5.30
N ILE A 46 -2.86 -4.95 -5.18
CA ILE A 46 -3.52 -3.83 -5.85
C ILE A 46 -2.48 -2.78 -6.24
N ALA A 47 -2.68 -2.09 -7.38
CA ALA A 47 -1.75 -1.06 -7.84
C ALA A 47 -2.07 0.31 -7.23
N ALA A 48 -1.07 1.02 -6.70
CA ALA A 48 -1.21 2.44 -6.37
C ALA A 48 -1.13 3.29 -7.66
N PRO A 49 -1.69 4.51 -7.69
CA PRO A 49 -1.51 5.41 -8.83
C PRO A 49 -0.03 5.69 -9.06
N ASN A 50 0.45 5.65 -10.30
CA ASN A 50 1.82 5.98 -10.67
C ASN A 50 1.92 7.48 -11.03
N LEU A 51 2.45 8.28 -10.11
CA LEU A 51 2.56 9.74 -10.28
C LEU A 51 3.91 10.18 -10.84
N ARG A 52 4.74 9.23 -11.30
CA ARG A 52 6.04 9.57 -11.90
C ARG A 52 5.85 10.42 -13.16
N PRO A 53 6.70 11.44 -13.37
CA PRO A 53 6.73 12.19 -14.63
C PRO A 53 7.00 11.29 -15.85
N ASN A 54 7.81 10.25 -15.65
CA ASN A 54 8.10 9.19 -16.63
C ASN A 54 7.58 7.86 -16.06
N PRO A 55 6.33 7.47 -16.35
CA PRO A 55 5.67 6.33 -15.71
C PRO A 55 6.10 4.97 -16.27
N ASN A 56 6.57 4.92 -17.52
CA ASN A 56 6.98 3.68 -18.17
C ASN A 56 8.45 3.31 -17.91
N ASN A 57 8.80 2.07 -18.21
CA ASN A 57 10.18 1.57 -18.25
C ASN A 57 10.28 0.36 -19.20
N LYS A 58 11.49 -0.21 -19.36
CA LYS A 58 11.74 -1.35 -20.26
C LYS A 58 10.83 -2.57 -19.99
N TRP A 59 10.42 -2.78 -18.75
CA TRP A 59 9.59 -3.91 -18.32
C TRP A 59 8.10 -3.57 -18.25
N ASN A 60 7.74 -2.29 -18.26
CA ASN A 60 6.36 -1.81 -18.26
C ASN A 60 6.22 -0.61 -19.22
N PRO A 61 6.03 -0.86 -20.54
CA PRO A 61 6.08 0.18 -21.56
C PRO A 61 4.85 1.10 -21.56
N GLU A 62 3.72 0.62 -21.06
CA GLU A 62 2.46 1.37 -20.92
C GLU A 62 2.00 1.38 -19.46
N PRO A 63 1.33 2.44 -18.98
CA PRO A 63 1.01 3.68 -19.70
C PRO A 63 2.25 4.58 -19.86
N SER A 64 2.42 5.19 -21.03
CA SER A 64 3.58 6.02 -21.37
C SER A 64 3.45 7.52 -21.00
N LYS A 65 2.25 7.97 -20.63
CA LYS A 65 1.98 9.38 -20.29
C LYS A 65 1.70 9.57 -18.81
N ALA A 66 2.40 10.53 -18.20
CA ALA A 66 2.05 11.00 -16.87
C ALA A 66 0.69 11.72 -16.88
N ILE A 67 0.02 11.69 -15.73
CA ILE A 67 -1.23 12.42 -15.51
C ILE A 67 -1.06 13.34 -14.31
N ALA A 68 -1.72 14.48 -14.33
CA ALA A 68 -1.87 15.34 -13.17
C ALA A 68 -3.18 14.98 -12.46
N VAL A 69 -3.09 14.31 -11.32
CA VAL A 69 -4.26 14.03 -10.46
C VAL A 69 -4.38 15.13 -9.42
N LYS A 70 -5.57 15.72 -9.29
CA LYS A 70 -5.80 16.74 -8.25
C LYS A 70 -5.74 16.10 -6.85
N PRO A 71 -5.30 16.80 -5.80
CA PRO A 71 -5.16 16.22 -4.46
C PRO A 71 -6.44 15.55 -3.92
N MET A 72 -7.63 16.13 -4.16
CA MET A 72 -8.90 15.55 -3.73
C MET A 72 -9.26 14.27 -4.49
N GLU A 73 -8.96 14.23 -5.78
CA GLU A 73 -9.19 13.04 -6.63
C GLU A 73 -8.22 11.92 -6.23
N LEU A 74 -6.96 12.25 -5.96
CA LEU A 74 -5.97 11.30 -5.47
C LEU A 74 -6.38 10.70 -4.12
N LEU A 75 -6.87 11.53 -3.20
CA LEU A 75 -7.44 11.06 -1.94
C LEU A 75 -8.61 10.10 -2.18
N ALA A 76 -9.53 10.44 -3.08
CA ALA A 76 -10.67 9.57 -3.40
C ALA A 76 -10.24 8.21 -3.98
N ILE A 77 -9.23 8.20 -4.86
CA ILE A 77 -8.66 6.95 -5.41
C ILE A 77 -8.08 6.09 -4.29
N HIS A 78 -7.24 6.67 -3.42
CA HIS A 78 -6.66 5.93 -2.29
C HIS A 78 -7.72 5.43 -1.31
N LYS A 79 -8.76 6.22 -1.02
CA LYS A 79 -9.88 5.76 -0.19
C LYS A 79 -10.60 4.59 -0.84
N LYS A 80 -10.89 4.64 -2.14
CA LYS A 80 -11.58 3.56 -2.86
C LYS A 80 -10.75 2.27 -2.81
N ARG A 81 -9.44 2.36 -3.00
CA ARG A 81 -8.52 1.20 -2.93
C ARG A 81 -8.34 0.67 -1.52
N ALA A 82 -8.24 1.55 -0.53
CA ALA A 82 -8.21 1.14 0.88
C ALA A 82 -9.51 0.41 1.25
N LYS A 83 -10.70 0.93 0.89
CA LYS A 83 -11.97 0.21 1.11
C LYS A 83 -11.95 -1.17 0.45
N ARG A 84 -11.43 -1.26 -0.78
CA ARG A 84 -11.33 -2.53 -1.49
C ARG A 84 -10.41 -3.53 -0.76
N LEU A 85 -9.25 -3.09 -0.29
CA LEU A 85 -8.34 -3.91 0.53
C LEU A 85 -9.04 -4.44 1.78
N PHE A 86 -9.71 -3.55 2.53
CA PHE A 86 -10.37 -3.89 3.78
C PHE A 86 -11.55 -4.83 3.55
N SER A 87 -12.39 -4.57 2.54
CA SER A 87 -13.50 -5.47 2.19
C SER A 87 -13.01 -6.85 1.80
N ILE A 88 -11.96 -6.97 0.97
CA ILE A 88 -11.40 -8.27 0.59
C ILE A 88 -10.85 -9.00 1.82
N ALA A 89 -10.10 -8.32 2.68
CA ALA A 89 -9.56 -8.94 3.89
C ALA A 89 -10.66 -9.45 4.82
N LYS A 90 -11.70 -8.62 5.07
CA LYS A 90 -12.87 -8.99 5.87
C LYS A 90 -13.65 -10.17 5.27
N GLU A 91 -13.92 -10.14 3.97
CA GLU A 91 -14.65 -11.21 3.27
C GLU A 91 -13.93 -12.56 3.33
N ASN A 92 -12.59 -12.55 3.45
CA ASN A 92 -11.77 -13.75 3.59
C ASN A 92 -11.44 -14.09 5.07
N GLY A 93 -12.06 -13.40 6.05
CA GLY A 93 -11.93 -13.73 7.46
C GLY A 93 -10.57 -13.37 8.09
N ALA A 94 -9.84 -12.40 7.53
CA ALA A 94 -8.60 -11.95 8.13
C ALA A 94 -8.84 -11.21 9.45
N GLU A 95 -8.21 -11.67 10.53
CA GLU A 95 -8.23 -11.01 11.85
C GLU A 95 -7.19 -9.88 11.94
N VAL A 96 -6.05 -10.06 11.27
CA VAL A 96 -4.92 -9.12 11.28
C VAL A 96 -4.66 -8.60 9.87
N LEU A 97 -4.62 -7.28 9.70
CA LEU A 97 -4.34 -6.62 8.44
C LEU A 97 -3.03 -5.81 8.52
N ILE A 98 -2.04 -6.18 7.72
CA ILE A 98 -0.75 -5.47 7.63
C ILE A 98 -0.73 -4.60 6.37
N LEU A 99 -0.57 -3.28 6.57
CA LEU A 99 -0.53 -2.26 5.53
C LEU A 99 0.80 -1.49 5.57
N GLY A 100 0.95 -0.50 4.69
CA GLY A 100 2.15 0.33 4.65
C GLY A 100 1.98 1.61 3.84
N ALA A 101 3.11 2.25 3.51
CA ALA A 101 3.16 3.48 2.73
C ALA A 101 2.88 3.24 1.23
N PHE A 102 1.65 2.79 0.95
CA PHE A 102 1.21 2.30 -0.36
C PHE A 102 1.44 3.34 -1.47
N GLY A 103 2.31 3.00 -2.42
CA GLY A 103 2.65 3.88 -3.54
C GLY A 103 3.52 5.10 -3.20
N CYS A 104 3.97 5.26 -1.95
CA CYS A 104 4.74 6.44 -1.49
C CYS A 104 6.25 6.35 -1.78
N GLY A 105 6.68 5.31 -2.50
CA GLY A 105 8.06 5.12 -2.96
C GLY A 105 8.19 5.45 -4.44
N ALA A 106 8.50 4.44 -5.25
CA ALA A 106 8.71 4.59 -6.69
C ALA A 106 7.54 5.27 -7.43
N PHE A 107 6.31 5.10 -6.98
CA PHE A 107 5.11 5.69 -7.59
C PHE A 107 4.80 7.13 -7.13
N GLN A 108 5.63 7.70 -6.23
CA GLN A 108 5.61 9.11 -5.85
C GLN A 108 4.27 9.62 -5.28
N ASN A 109 3.48 8.76 -4.64
CA ASN A 109 2.29 9.22 -3.92
C ASN A 109 2.70 10.00 -2.66
N PRO A 110 2.05 11.13 -2.33
CA PRO A 110 2.33 11.85 -1.09
C PRO A 110 1.88 11.02 0.13
N PRO A 111 2.76 10.75 1.11
CA PRO A 111 2.42 9.93 2.26
C PRO A 111 1.27 10.51 3.09
N GLU A 112 1.11 11.85 3.14
CA GLU A 112 -0.02 12.49 3.80
C GLU A 112 -1.36 12.10 3.18
N VAL A 113 -1.43 12.01 1.86
CA VAL A 113 -2.68 11.64 1.15
C VAL A 113 -3.03 10.19 1.44
N VAL A 114 -2.04 9.30 1.37
CA VAL A 114 -2.24 7.86 1.59
C VAL A 114 -2.60 7.57 3.06
N ALA A 115 -1.86 8.15 4.01
CA ALA A 115 -2.16 7.96 5.43
C ALA A 115 -3.52 8.56 5.82
N ARG A 116 -3.92 9.71 5.26
CA ARG A 116 -5.27 10.27 5.46
C ARG A 116 -6.35 9.36 4.87
N ALA A 117 -6.15 8.82 3.68
CA ALA A 117 -7.10 7.88 3.08
C ALA A 117 -7.32 6.66 3.98
N TYR A 118 -6.24 6.04 4.48
CA TYR A 118 -6.33 4.94 5.43
C TYR A 118 -7.01 5.35 6.74
N LYS A 119 -6.71 6.54 7.28
CA LYS A 119 -7.36 7.03 8.51
C LYS A 119 -8.87 7.14 8.36
N GLU A 120 -9.32 7.70 7.24
CA GLU A 120 -10.75 7.90 6.96
C GLU A 120 -11.45 6.56 6.71
N VAL A 121 -10.81 5.62 6.01
CA VAL A 121 -11.40 4.30 5.72
C VAL A 121 -11.41 3.41 6.96
N LEU A 122 -10.35 3.42 7.78
CA LEU A 122 -10.27 2.58 8.97
C LEU A 122 -11.44 2.82 9.94
N ALA A 123 -11.93 4.06 10.03
CA ALA A 123 -13.10 4.39 10.85
C ALA A 123 -14.39 3.67 10.39
N GLU A 124 -14.46 3.23 9.13
CA GLU A 124 -15.59 2.46 8.59
C GLU A 124 -15.48 0.95 8.91
N PHE A 125 -14.31 0.49 9.37
CA PHE A 125 -13.97 -0.92 9.62
C PHE A 125 -13.42 -1.15 11.05
N GLU A 126 -13.71 -0.24 11.99
CA GLU A 126 -13.09 -0.19 13.32
C GLU A 126 -13.22 -1.51 14.11
N TYR A 127 -14.29 -2.28 13.87
CA TYR A 127 -14.58 -3.53 14.58
C TYR A 127 -14.47 -4.78 13.71
N ASP A 128 -13.91 -4.64 12.49
CA ASP A 128 -13.82 -5.75 11.54
C ASP A 128 -12.51 -6.54 11.63
N PHE A 129 -11.50 -6.02 12.34
CA PHE A 129 -10.18 -6.62 12.51
C PHE A 129 -9.75 -6.53 13.96
N ASP A 130 -9.10 -7.59 14.47
CA ASP A 130 -8.45 -7.56 15.78
C ASP A 130 -7.26 -6.61 15.77
N THR A 131 -6.56 -6.50 14.64
CA THR A 131 -5.39 -5.63 14.54
C THR A 131 -5.21 -5.11 13.11
N VAL A 132 -4.95 -3.80 12.99
CA VAL A 132 -4.53 -3.17 11.74
C VAL A 132 -3.19 -2.46 11.93
N GLU A 133 -2.12 -3.06 11.40
CA GLU A 133 -0.76 -2.53 11.49
C GLU A 133 -0.33 -1.77 10.24
N PHE A 134 0.52 -0.77 10.43
CA PHE A 134 1.16 -0.02 9.34
C PHE A 134 2.67 -0.22 9.41
N ALA A 135 3.16 -1.29 8.77
CA ALA A 135 4.58 -1.64 8.69
C ALA A 135 5.31 -0.72 7.69
N VAL A 136 5.71 0.46 8.15
CA VAL A 136 6.39 1.47 7.31
C VAL A 136 7.89 1.48 7.60
N TYR A 137 8.67 0.82 6.75
CA TYR A 137 10.13 0.85 6.84
C TYR A 137 10.69 2.27 6.60
N CYS A 138 11.61 2.70 7.46
CA CYS A 138 12.32 3.97 7.31
C CYS A 138 13.78 3.84 7.75
N PRO A 139 14.75 3.83 6.82
CA PRO A 139 16.15 3.70 7.16
C PRO A 139 16.67 4.98 7.83
N LYS A 140 17.71 4.85 8.67
CA LYS A 140 18.29 5.97 9.45
C LYS A 140 18.60 7.21 8.60
N ARG A 141 19.09 7.01 7.38
CA ARG A 141 19.38 8.10 6.42
C ARG A 141 18.14 8.97 6.15
N ASP A 142 16.99 8.35 5.95
CA ASP A 142 15.76 9.08 5.61
C ASP A 142 15.21 9.81 6.84
N GLN A 143 15.46 9.28 8.05
CA GLN A 143 15.17 9.96 9.31
C GLN A 143 16.05 11.21 9.52
N THR A 144 17.30 11.22 9.04
CA THR A 144 18.17 12.40 9.16
C THR A 144 17.89 13.46 8.12
N VAL A 145 17.60 13.06 6.86
CA VAL A 145 17.42 14.00 5.74
C VAL A 145 16.06 14.69 5.78
N ASN A 146 15.00 13.96 6.15
CA ASN A 146 13.64 14.49 6.26
C ASN A 146 12.93 13.91 7.50
N PRO A 147 13.31 14.34 8.71
CA PRO A 147 12.86 13.72 9.97
C PRO A 147 11.34 13.75 10.16
N SER A 148 10.64 14.76 9.63
CA SER A 148 9.20 14.96 9.81
C SER A 148 8.35 14.63 8.59
N GLY A 149 8.95 14.58 7.40
CA GLY A 149 8.25 14.34 6.13
C GLY A 149 8.55 12.98 5.48
N ASN A 150 9.38 12.12 6.09
CA ASN A 150 9.53 10.74 5.62
C ASN A 150 8.25 9.93 5.86
N ASN A 151 8.09 8.84 5.11
CA ASN A 151 6.89 8.00 5.15
C ASN A 151 6.54 7.54 6.58
N TYR A 152 7.52 7.07 7.35
CA TYR A 152 7.28 6.60 8.71
C TYR A 152 6.82 7.73 9.65
N ALA A 153 7.49 8.88 9.62
CA ALA A 153 7.12 10.03 10.45
C ALA A 153 5.69 10.51 10.15
N VAL A 154 5.31 10.57 8.87
CA VAL A 154 3.97 10.97 8.45
C VAL A 154 2.91 9.95 8.90
N PHE A 155 3.15 8.66 8.67
CA PHE A 155 2.23 7.60 9.10
C PHE A 155 2.11 7.56 10.63
N LYS A 156 3.22 7.61 11.36
CA LYS A 156 3.23 7.68 12.82
C LYS A 156 2.44 8.87 13.35
N ARG A 157 2.61 10.06 12.77
CA ARG A 157 1.87 11.27 13.17
C ARG A 157 0.36 11.12 12.95
N LEU A 158 -0.06 10.55 11.83
CA LEU A 158 -1.47 10.53 11.44
C LEU A 158 -2.25 9.32 11.98
N LEU A 159 -1.58 8.19 12.15
CA LEU A 159 -2.17 6.87 12.46
C LEU A 159 -1.59 6.23 13.74
N GLY A 160 -0.48 6.72 14.30
CA GLY A 160 0.23 6.07 15.41
C GLY A 160 -0.36 6.29 16.80
N ASN A 161 -1.31 7.22 16.97
CA ASN A 161 -1.95 7.51 18.27
C ASN A 161 -3.26 6.72 18.46
N ARG A 162 -3.38 5.53 17.88
CA ARG A 162 -4.56 4.67 18.06
C ARG A 162 -4.39 3.86 19.35
N LYS A 163 -5.47 3.80 20.13
CA LYS A 163 -5.58 2.91 21.30
C LYS A 163 -6.05 1.55 20.84
#